data_AF-A0A432Y541-F1
#
_entry.id   AF-A0A432Y541-F1
#
_cell.length_a   1.000
_cell.length_b   1.000
_cell.length_c   1.000
_cell.angle_alpha   90.00
_cell.angle_beta   90.00
_cell.angle_gamma   90.00
#
_symmetry.space_group_name_H-M   'P 1'
#
loop_
_entity.id
_entity.type
_entity.pdbx_description
1 polymer ?
#
loop_
_entity_poly.entity_id
_entity_poly.type
_entity_poly.pdbx_seq_one_letter_code
_entity_poly.pdbx_strand_id
1 'polypeptide(L)'
;MDSQKIKMELAQRGFDFSMLAKALGKSPSLISKVASRKARSRSVAVALAKVLERPIEEVFPDVQDYYQGAPQSGKERKQKERELIAFLNDEK
;
A
#
# COMPACT_ATOMS: atom_id res chain seq x y z
N MET A 1 -7.30 -7.63 6.76
CA MET A 1 -6.58 -8.92 6.93
C MET A 1 -5.65 -8.86 8.15
N ASP A 2 -5.57 -9.91 8.98
CA ASP A 2 -4.72 -9.92 10.19
C ASP A 2 -3.23 -10.20 9.93
N SER A 3 -2.38 -9.82 10.88
CA SER A 3 -0.92 -9.94 10.80
C SER A 3 -0.44 -11.38 10.57
N GLN A 4 -1.09 -12.36 11.20
CA GLN A 4 -0.78 -13.78 10.99
C GLN A 4 -1.08 -14.22 9.55
N LYS A 5 -2.21 -13.76 8.99
CA LYS A 5 -2.61 -14.11 7.63
C LYS A 5 -1.68 -13.44 6.61
N ILE A 6 -1.28 -12.19 6.84
CA ILE A 6 -0.26 -11.48 6.04
C ILE A 6 1.06 -12.28 6.02
N LYS A 7 1.52 -12.74 7.20
CA LYS A 7 2.74 -13.52 7.32
C LYS A 7 2.64 -14.86 6.57
N MET A 8 1.49 -15.53 6.68
CA MET A 8 1.26 -16.81 6.02
C MET A 8 1.26 -16.66 4.49
N GLU A 9 0.59 -15.65 3.95
CA GLU A 9 0.56 -15.45 2.49
C GLU A 9 1.88 -14.95 1.92
N LEU A 10 2.66 -14.19 2.69
CA LEU A 10 4.05 -13.90 2.34
C LEU A 10 4.88 -15.18 2.25
N ALA A 11 4.77 -16.06 3.25
CA ALA A 11 5.51 -17.31 3.27
C ALA A 11 5.11 -18.24 2.11
N GLN A 12 3.83 -18.31 1.75
CA GLN A 12 3.36 -19.04 0.56
C GLN A 12 3.99 -18.53 -0.74
N ARG A 13 4.35 -17.25 -0.79
CA ARG A 13 5.03 -16.61 -1.92
C ARG A 13 6.56 -16.70 -1.83
N GLY A 14 7.11 -17.35 -0.81
CA GLY A 14 8.55 -17.49 -0.60
C GLY A 14 9.23 -16.24 -0.02
N PHE A 15 8.45 -15.32 0.58
CA PHE A 15 8.97 -14.10 1.21
C PHE A 15 8.77 -14.11 2.72
N ASP A 16 9.67 -13.44 3.44
CA ASP A 16 9.52 -13.16 4.86
C ASP A 16 9.65 -11.66 5.19
N PHE A 17 9.36 -11.28 6.44
CA PHE A 17 9.47 -9.89 6.88
C PHE A 17 10.92 -9.37 6.88
N SER A 18 11.91 -10.23 7.01
CA SER A 18 13.32 -9.86 6.99
C SER A 18 13.78 -9.51 5.57
N MET A 19 13.30 -10.25 4.56
CA MET A 19 13.53 -9.96 3.14
C MET A 19 12.91 -8.63 2.75
N LEU A 20 11.65 -8.40 3.14
CA LEU A 20 10.95 -7.11 2.94
C LEU A 20 11.68 -5.96 3.64
N ALA A 21 12.12 -6.16 4.88
CA ALA A 21 12.86 -5.16 5.63
C ALA A 21 14.16 -4.76 4.93
N LYS A 22 14.95 -5.75 4.47
CA LYS A 22 16.18 -5.53 3.70
C LYS A 22 15.90 -4.78 2.40
N ALA A 23 14.90 -5.21 1.63
CA ALA A 23 14.54 -4.58 0.37
C ALA A 23 14.08 -3.11 0.52
N LEU A 24 13.44 -2.78 1.65
CA LEU A 24 12.96 -1.42 1.94
C LEU A 24 13.96 -0.54 2.71
N GLY A 25 15.11 -1.10 3.12
CA GLY A 25 16.05 -0.41 4.01
C GLY A 25 15.42 -0.04 5.37
N LYS A 26 14.51 -0.89 5.88
CA LYS A 26 13.78 -0.69 7.15
C LYS A 26 14.12 -1.80 8.14
N SER A 27 13.76 -1.60 9.40
CA SER A 27 13.92 -2.65 10.41
C SER A 27 12.82 -3.71 10.30
N PRO A 28 13.12 -5.00 10.52
CA PRO A 28 12.09 -6.06 10.57
C PRO A 28 11.01 -5.80 11.63
N SER A 29 11.38 -5.13 12.73
CA SER A 29 10.45 -4.70 13.77
C SER A 29 9.40 -3.73 13.23
N LEU A 30 9.78 -2.77 12.37
CA LEU A 30 8.83 -1.85 11.75
C LEU A 30 7.84 -2.60 10.87
N ILE A 31 8.31 -3.56 10.05
CA ILE A 31 7.45 -4.38 9.20
C ILE A 31 6.42 -5.14 10.04
N SER A 32 6.88 -5.81 11.10
CA SER A 32 6.02 -6.54 12.02
C SER A 32 4.99 -5.65 12.73
N LYS A 33 5.41 -4.45 13.18
CA LYS A 33 4.51 -3.47 13.80
C LYS A 33 3.47 -2.93 12.81
N VAL A 34 3.83 -2.71 11.55
CA VAL A 34 2.88 -2.26 10.52
C VAL A 34 1.90 -3.37 10.17
N ALA A 35 2.38 -4.61 9.97
CA ALA A 35 1.50 -5.77 9.72
C ALA A 35 0.50 -6.01 10.87
N SER A 36 0.92 -5.73 12.11
CA SER A 36 0.08 -5.81 13.31
C SER A 36 -0.67 -4.52 13.67
N ARG A 37 -0.66 -3.50 12.80
CA ARG A 37 -1.31 -2.19 13.01
C ARG A 37 -0.85 -1.42 14.25
N LYS A 38 0.29 -1.81 14.85
CA LYS A 38 0.92 -1.14 16.00
C LYS A 38 1.77 0.07 15.61
N ALA A 39 2.08 0.22 14.32
CA ALA A 39 2.77 1.38 13.78
C ALA A 39 2.18 1.76 12.42
N ARG A 40 2.26 3.06 12.09
CA ARG A 40 1.83 3.58 10.79
C ARG A 40 3.03 3.81 9.89
N SER A 41 3.05 3.16 8.74
CA SER A 41 4.03 3.41 7.69
C SER A 41 3.45 3.01 6.34
N ARG A 42 3.08 4.02 5.55
CA ARG A 42 2.44 3.81 4.25
C ARG A 42 3.36 3.08 3.27
N SER A 43 4.65 3.39 3.26
CA SER A 43 5.62 2.73 2.37
C SER A 43 5.70 1.23 2.62
N VAL A 44 5.72 0.83 3.89
CA VAL A 44 5.69 -0.58 4.29
C VAL A 44 4.36 -1.23 3.95
N ALA A 45 3.24 -0.57 4.24
CA ALA A 45 1.90 -1.10 3.95
C ALA A 45 1.69 -1.31 2.43
N VAL A 46 2.12 -0.36 1.61
CA VAL A 46 2.10 -0.49 0.13
C VAL A 46 2.99 -1.65 -0.33
N ALA A 47 4.18 -1.81 0.24
CA ALA A 47 5.06 -2.92 -0.11
C ALA A 47 4.44 -4.28 0.24
N LEU A 48 3.83 -4.41 1.41
CA LEU A 48 3.11 -5.61 1.82
C LEU A 48 1.95 -5.90 0.86
N ALA A 49 1.14 -4.88 0.53
CA ALA A 49 0.03 -5.02 -0.42
C ALA A 49 0.52 -5.46 -1.82
N LYS A 50 1.62 -4.87 -2.31
CA LYS A 50 2.23 -5.24 -3.59
C LYS A 50 2.72 -6.68 -3.62
N VAL A 51 3.46 -7.12 -2.60
CA VAL A 51 3.98 -8.50 -2.55
C VAL A 51 2.83 -9.51 -2.44
N LEU A 52 1.75 -9.14 -1.77
CA LEU A 52 0.54 -9.94 -1.67
C LEU A 52 -0.37 -9.85 -2.92
N GLU A 53 -0.04 -8.99 -3.89
CA GLU A 53 -0.85 -8.69 -5.08
C GLU A 53 -2.31 -8.36 -4.76
N ARG A 54 -2.53 -7.67 -3.64
CA ARG A 54 -3.84 -7.24 -3.19
C ARG A 54 -3.89 -5.73 -3.03
N PRO A 55 -5.07 -5.10 -3.16
CA PRO A 55 -5.22 -3.69 -2.84
C PRO A 55 -4.91 -3.44 -1.36
N ILE A 56 -4.33 -2.28 -1.07
CA ILE A 56 -3.97 -1.88 0.30
C ILE A 56 -5.18 -1.82 1.23
N GLU A 57 -6.37 -1.55 0.66
CA GLU A 57 -7.67 -1.53 1.32
C GLU A 57 -8.11 -2.91 1.82
N GLU A 58 -7.77 -3.97 1.10
CA GLU A 58 -8.10 -5.35 1.51
C GLU A 58 -7.12 -5.86 2.58
N VAL A 59 -5.85 -5.48 2.47
CA VAL A 59 -4.82 -5.87 3.44
C VAL A 59 -5.01 -5.09 4.75
N PHE A 60 -5.24 -3.78 4.66
CA PHE A 60 -5.37 -2.84 5.78
C PHE A 60 -6.72 -2.09 5.78
N PRO A 61 -7.87 -2.78 5.93
CA PRO A 61 -9.22 -2.19 5.91
C PRO A 61 -9.49 -1.15 7.03
N ASP A 62 -8.69 -1.18 8.08
CA ASP A 62 -8.88 -0.38 9.29
C ASP A 62 -8.04 0.91 9.28
N VAL A 63 -7.23 1.14 8.24
CA VAL A 63 -6.26 2.25 8.19
C VAL A 63 -6.54 3.13 6.97
N GLN A 64 -7.56 3.98 7.10
CA GLN A 64 -8.00 4.88 6.02
C GLN A 64 -6.91 5.82 5.51
N ASP A 65 -5.96 6.22 6.37
CA ASP A 65 -4.78 7.02 6.00
C ASP A 65 -3.97 6.41 4.84
N TYR A 66 -4.03 5.10 4.65
CA TYR A 66 -3.31 4.42 3.57
C TYR A 66 -4.01 4.52 2.22
N TYR A 67 -5.32 4.77 2.20
CA TYR A 67 -6.14 4.81 0.99
C TYR A 67 -5.88 6.08 0.19
N GLN A 68 -5.45 7.12 0.88
CA GLN A 68 -4.98 8.34 0.24
C GLN A 68 -3.55 8.12 -0.30
N GLY A 69 -3.45 7.69 -1.56
CA GLY A 69 -2.25 7.99 -2.34
C GLY A 69 -2.02 7.24 -3.65
N ALA A 70 -1.92 8.06 -4.69
CA ALA A 70 -1.63 7.86 -6.11
C ALA A 70 -2.74 7.13 -6.90
N PRO A 71 -3.28 7.77 -7.97
CA PRO A 71 -4.24 7.13 -8.87
C PRO A 71 -3.65 5.81 -9.35
N GLN A 72 -4.42 4.74 -9.15
CA GLN A 72 -4.09 3.42 -9.62
C GLN A 72 -4.07 3.49 -11.15
N SER A 73 -3.03 2.93 -11.77
CA SER A 73 -2.80 2.97 -13.22
C SER A 73 -2.46 4.33 -13.84
N GLY A 74 -1.51 4.33 -14.79
CA GLY A 74 -1.24 5.49 -15.64
C GLY A 74 -2.44 5.96 -16.48
N LYS A 75 -3.51 5.15 -16.58
CA LYS A 75 -4.76 5.51 -17.26
C LYS A 75 -5.64 6.42 -16.40
N GLU A 76 -5.81 6.14 -15.10
CA GLU A 76 -6.66 6.97 -14.23
C GLU A 76 -6.03 8.33 -13.94
N ARG A 77 -4.69 8.41 -13.92
CA ARG A 77 -3.97 9.68 -13.76
C ARG A 77 -4.24 10.64 -14.93
N LYS A 78 -4.15 10.14 -16.17
CA LYS A 78 -4.48 10.93 -17.37
C LYS A 78 -5.95 11.32 -17.44
N GLN A 79 -6.85 10.46 -16.98
CA GLN A 79 -8.28 10.75 -16.93
C GLN A 79 -8.58 11.90 -15.95
N LYS A 80 -8.06 11.82 -14.71
CA LYS A 80 -8.24 12.88 -13.72
C LYS A 80 -7.55 14.19 -14.10
N GLU A 81 -6.42 14.12 -14.78
CA GLU A 81 -5.71 15.32 -15.27
C GLU A 81 -6.54 16.03 -16.35
N ARG A 82 -7.19 15.27 -17.26
CA ARG A 82 -8.13 15.84 -18.24
C ARG A 82 -9.37 16.46 -17.59
N GLU A 83 -9.95 15.78 -16.59
CA GLU A 83 -11.09 16.30 -15.84
C GLU A 83 -10.75 17.60 -15.10
N LEU A 84 -9.55 17.69 -14.52
CA LEU A 84 -9.07 18.91 -13.86
C LEU A 84 -8.85 20.06 -14.86
N ILE A 85 -8.26 19.79 -16.02
CA ILE A 85 -8.05 20.80 -17.07
C ILE A 85 -9.39 21.30 -17.62
N ALA A 86 -10.38 20.42 -17.79
CA ALA A 86 -11.72 20.81 -18.21
C ALA A 86 -12.39 21.72 -17.15
N PHE A 87 -12.35 21.33 -15.87
CA PHE A 87 -12.91 22.13 -14.78
C PHE A 87 -12.25 23.52 -14.65
N LEU A 88 -10.93 23.62 -14.84
CA LEU A 88 -10.20 24.90 -14.76
C LEU A 88 -10.44 25.81 -15.99
N ASN A 89 -10.84 25.25 -17.13
CA ASN A 89 -11.10 26.01 -18.35
C ASN A 89 -12.58 26.39 -18.54
N ASP A 90 -13.51 25.78 -17.79
CA ASP A 90 -14.95 26.10 -17.82
C ASP A 90 -15.29 27.33 -16.95
N GLU A 91 -14.34 27.81 -16.12
CA GLU A 91 -14.41 29.10 -15.44
C GLU A 91 -13.99 30.26 -16.39
N LYS A 92 -14.68 30.40 -17.53
CA LYS A 92 -14.58 31.57 -18.41
C LYS A 92 -15.91 32.01 -19.01
#